data_AF-A0A2V5NV00-F1
#
_entry.id   AF-A0A2V5NV00-F1
#
_cell.length_a   1.000
_cell.length_b   1.000
_cell.length_c   1.000
_cell.angle_alpha   90.00
_cell.angle_beta   90.00
_cell.angle_gamma   90.00
#
_symmetry.space_group_name_H-M   'P 1'
#
loop_
_entity.id
_entity.type
_entity.pdbx_description
1 polymer ?
#
loop_
_entity_poly.entity_id
_entity_poly.type
_entity_poly.pdbx_seq_one_letter_code
_entity_poly.pdbx_strand_id
1 'polypeptide(L)'
;MSSTRATSSYTVRFRSRRGIVMMCWRVKQGGTDEEILEWCFEKGRRLNDGDLFVWNGFASKLGWRDSITPRLEERKKEMGIADRNDIQCIPDLIDFDEGRFPEASKTP
;
A
#
# COMPACT_ATOMS: atom_id res chain seq x y z
N MET A 1 -6.00 -13.68 16.24
CA MET A 1 -6.50 -12.30 16.04
C MET A 1 -5.47 -11.58 15.16
N SER A 2 -5.52 -11.81 13.85
CA SER A 2 -4.43 -11.41 12.95
C SER A 2 -5.02 -10.98 11.61
N SER A 3 -5.74 -9.86 11.57
CA SER A 3 -6.27 -9.35 10.29
C SER A 3 -6.54 -7.83 10.30
N THR A 4 -5.72 -7.06 11.02
CA THR A 4 -5.85 -5.59 11.06
C THR A 4 -4.56 -4.87 10.64
N ARG A 5 -3.43 -5.58 10.49
CA ARG A 5 -2.16 -4.97 10.07
C ARG A 5 -2.06 -4.65 8.58
N ALA A 6 -2.75 -5.41 7.72
CA ALA A 6 -2.63 -5.23 6.27
C ALA A 6 -3.31 -3.94 5.76
N THR A 7 -4.37 -3.47 6.41
CA THR A 7 -5.10 -2.25 6.00
C THR A 7 -4.43 -0.96 6.45
N SER A 8 -3.55 -1.01 7.46
CA SER A 8 -2.88 0.19 7.97
C SER A 8 -1.78 0.70 7.02
N SER A 9 -1.06 -0.20 6.33
CA SER A 9 0.07 0.19 5.46
C SER A 9 -0.31 0.92 4.17
N TYR A 10 -1.54 0.74 3.67
CA TYR A 10 -1.97 1.33 2.40
C TYR A 10 -2.67 2.70 2.53
N THR A 11 -2.94 3.15 3.76
CA THR A 11 -3.87 4.25 4.04
C THR A 11 -3.18 5.64 4.16
N VAL A 12 -1.85 5.70 4.19
CA VAL A 12 -1.10 6.96 4.34
C VAL A 12 -0.59 7.50 3.00
N ARG A 13 -1.46 7.74 2.02
CA ARG A 13 -1.06 8.47 0.80
C ARG A 13 -2.14 9.41 0.27
N PHE A 14 -2.57 10.34 1.14
CA PHE A 14 -3.33 11.52 0.73
C PHE A 14 -2.83 12.79 1.45
N ARG A 15 -1.52 13.07 1.33
CA ARG A 15 -0.93 14.31 1.86
C ARG A 15 -0.06 15.00 0.81
N SER A 16 -0.16 16.33 0.75
CA SER A 16 0.80 17.21 0.07
C SER A 16 2.24 16.84 0.48
N ARG A 17 3.24 17.06 -0.40
CA ARG A 17 4.67 16.81 -0.10
C ARG A 17 5.10 17.32 1.28
N ARG A 18 4.49 18.42 1.77
CA ARG A 18 4.74 18.98 3.11
C ARG A 18 4.26 18.08 4.27
N GLY A 19 3.12 17.40 4.12
CA GLY A 19 2.55 16.55 5.17
C GLY A 19 3.33 15.27 5.43
N ILE A 20 4.00 14.71 4.41
CA ILE A 20 4.90 13.56 4.55
C ILE A 20 6.15 13.96 5.35
N VAL A 21 6.75 15.11 5.01
CA VAL A 21 7.96 15.60 5.69
C VAL A 21 7.70 15.86 7.17
N MET A 22 6.55 16.44 7.53
CA MET A 22 6.22 16.66 8.95
C MET A 22 5.94 15.36 9.71
N MET A 23 5.37 14.33 9.07
CA MET A 23 5.20 13.01 9.69
C MET A 23 6.56 12.36 9.97
N CYS A 24 7.47 12.36 8.99
CA CYS A 24 8.83 11.84 9.18
C CYS A 24 9.56 12.57 10.32
N TRP A 25 9.38 13.88 10.44
CA TRP A 25 9.91 14.63 11.58
C TRP A 25 9.31 14.17 12.91
N ARG A 26 7.98 13.98 12.99
CA ARG A 26 7.31 13.50 14.21
C ARG A 26 7.77 12.10 14.63
N VAL A 27 7.93 11.19 13.67
CA VAL A 27 8.43 9.82 13.92
C VAL A 27 9.84 9.86 14.53
N LYS A 28 10.72 10.75 14.04
CA LYS A 28 12.09 10.89 14.56
C LYS A 28 12.17 11.41 16.00
N GLN A 29 11.11 12.04 16.50
CA GLN A 29 11.05 12.49 17.90
C GLN A 29 10.72 11.35 18.88
N GLY A 30 10.45 10.15 18.38
CA GLY A 30 9.97 9.03 19.19
C GLY A 30 8.47 9.14 19.51
N GLY A 31 7.90 8.00 19.88
CA GLY A 31 6.47 7.84 20.15
C GLY A 31 5.97 6.48 19.66
N THR A 32 4.82 6.04 20.14
CA THR A 32 4.19 4.82 19.62
C THR A 32 3.50 5.10 18.29
N ASP A 33 3.24 4.03 17.53
CA ASP A 33 2.51 4.14 16.25
C ASP A 33 1.15 4.81 16.43
N GLU A 34 0.47 4.56 17.57
CA GLU A 34 -0.82 5.15 17.92
C GLU A 34 -0.72 6.66 18.17
N GLU A 35 0.31 7.12 18.89
CA GLU A 35 0.52 8.55 19.15
C GLU A 35 0.84 9.32 17.85
N ILE A 36 1.63 8.71 16.97
CA ILE A 36 1.98 9.28 15.67
C ILE A 36 0.75 9.30 14.76
N LEU A 37 -0.07 8.25 14.79
CA LEU A 37 -1.32 8.16 14.05
C LEU A 37 -2.33 9.22 14.49
N GLU A 38 -2.53 9.39 15.81
CA GLU A 38 -3.43 10.41 16.34
C GLU A 38 -2.95 11.82 15.95
N TRP A 39 -1.64 12.07 16.06
CA TRP A 39 -1.04 13.32 15.57
C TRP A 39 -1.28 13.55 14.06
N CYS A 40 -1.27 12.48 13.25
CA CYS A 40 -1.60 12.58 11.83
C CYS A 40 -3.06 12.98 11.60
N PHE A 41 -3.98 12.49 12.42
CA PHE A 41 -5.39 12.90 12.39
C PHE A 41 -5.58 14.35 12.81
N GLU A 42 -4.93 14.79 13.90
CA GLU A 42 -4.99 16.18 14.37
C GLU A 42 -4.45 17.18 13.34
N LYS A 43 -3.33 16.86 12.68
CA LYS A 43 -2.72 17.74 11.66
C LYS A 43 -3.37 17.58 10.28
N GLY A 44 -4.35 16.71 10.14
CA GLY A 44 -4.93 16.31 8.86
C GLY A 44 -6.45 16.26 8.91
N ARG A 45 -7.02 15.34 8.12
CA ARG A 45 -8.43 14.97 8.22
C ARG A 45 -8.51 13.51 8.65
N ARG A 46 -9.50 13.18 9.46
CA ARG A 46 -9.85 11.79 9.72
C ARG A 46 -10.58 11.25 8.49
N LEU A 47 -10.12 10.11 7.97
CA LEU A 47 -10.79 9.42 6.88
C LEU A 47 -12.08 8.81 7.43
N ASN A 48 -13.18 8.97 6.70
CA ASN A 48 -14.43 8.28 7.02
C ASN A 48 -14.47 6.90 6.34
N ASP A 49 -15.46 6.08 6.70
CA ASP A 49 -15.61 4.73 6.14
C ASP A 49 -15.76 4.74 4.61
N GLY A 50 -16.38 5.77 4.05
CA GLY A 50 -16.51 5.94 2.59
C GLY A 50 -15.18 6.24 1.90
N ASP A 51 -14.36 7.12 2.49
CA ASP A 51 -13.00 7.39 2.00
C ASP A 51 -12.17 6.11 2.00
N LEU A 52 -12.22 5.35 3.10
CA LEU A 52 -11.50 4.10 3.25
C LEU A 52 -11.98 3.07 2.22
N PHE A 53 -13.28 2.94 2.03
CA PHE A 53 -13.86 2.01 1.05
C PHE A 53 -13.42 2.34 -0.37
N VAL A 54 -13.57 3.60 -0.78
CA VAL A 54 -13.19 4.04 -2.13
C VAL A 54 -11.70 3.89 -2.35
N TRP A 55 -10.88 4.30 -1.37
CA TRP A 55 -9.43 4.21 -1.49
C TRP A 55 -8.93 2.77 -1.55
N ASN A 56 -9.41 1.90 -0.67
CA ASN A 56 -9.02 0.48 -0.69
C ASN A 56 -9.48 -0.20 -1.98
N GLY A 57 -10.69 0.10 -2.44
CA GLY A 57 -11.21 -0.40 -3.72
C GLY A 57 -10.41 0.07 -4.93
N PHE A 58 -9.92 1.30 -4.91
CA PHE A 58 -9.05 1.85 -5.95
C PHE A 58 -7.64 1.24 -5.88
N ALA A 59 -7.01 1.28 -4.71
CA ALA A 59 -5.63 0.83 -4.51
C ALA A 59 -5.45 -0.66 -4.83
N SER A 60 -6.42 -1.50 -4.47
CA SER A 60 -6.39 -2.95 -4.74
C SER A 60 -6.41 -3.31 -6.23
N LYS A 61 -6.77 -2.38 -7.12
CA LYS A 61 -6.86 -2.60 -8.57
C LYS A 61 -5.87 -1.74 -9.37
N LEU A 62 -5.00 -1.00 -8.69
CA LEU A 62 -4.06 -0.11 -9.34
C LEU A 62 -3.08 -0.95 -10.18
N GLY A 63 -2.96 -0.64 -11.47
CA GLY A 63 -2.19 -1.43 -12.44
C GLY A 63 -3.02 -2.48 -13.19
N TRP A 64 -4.30 -2.67 -12.84
CA TRP A 64 -5.18 -3.61 -13.52
C TRP A 64 -6.03 -2.92 -14.59
N ARG A 65 -5.64 -3.11 -15.86
CA ARG A 65 -6.33 -2.55 -17.04
C ARG A 65 -6.51 -1.02 -16.97
N ASP A 66 -5.55 -0.35 -16.34
CA ASP A 66 -5.48 1.10 -16.23
C ASP A 66 -4.18 1.65 -16.85
N SER A 67 -3.95 2.95 -16.72
CA SER A 67 -2.76 3.63 -17.24
C SER A 67 -1.44 3.22 -16.56
N ILE A 68 -1.51 2.52 -15.43
CA ILE A 68 -0.34 2.03 -14.68
C ILE A 68 0.06 0.61 -15.13
N THR A 69 -0.81 -0.11 -15.84
CA THR A 69 -0.52 -1.45 -16.40
C THR A 69 0.84 -1.54 -17.10
N PRO A 70 1.25 -0.62 -17.98
CA PRO A 70 2.56 -0.71 -18.64
C PRO A 70 3.73 -0.67 -17.65
N ARG A 71 3.59 0.11 -16.56
CA ARG A 71 4.60 0.21 -15.51
C ARG A 71 4.67 -1.08 -14.68
N LEU A 72 3.53 -1.71 -14.39
CA LEU A 72 3.50 -3.02 -13.73
C LEU A 72 4.26 -4.07 -14.56
N GLU A 73 3.98 -4.15 -15.85
CA GLU A 73 4.63 -5.10 -16.77
C GLU A 73 6.14 -4.83 -16.93
N GLU A 74 6.55 -3.57 -17.00
CA GLU A 74 7.97 -3.19 -16.98
C GLU A 74 8.68 -3.68 -15.71
N ARG A 75 8.07 -3.46 -14.54
CA ARG A 75 8.64 -3.90 -13.26
C ARG A 75 8.73 -5.42 -13.14
N LYS A 76 7.71 -6.15 -13.61
CA LYS A 76 7.75 -7.62 -13.67
C LYS A 76 8.91 -8.14 -14.53
N LYS A 77 9.20 -7.46 -15.65
CA LYS A 77 10.36 -7.79 -16.50
C LYS A 77 11.69 -7.50 -15.79
N GLU A 78 11.82 -6.35 -15.13
CA GLU A 78 13.02 -5.99 -14.35
C GLU A 78 13.33 -7.01 -13.23
N MET A 79 12.29 -7.57 -12.62
CA MET A 79 12.40 -8.58 -11.56
C MET A 79 12.52 -10.01 -12.08
N GLY A 80 12.42 -10.24 -13.40
CA GLY A 80 12.51 -11.58 -13.99
C GLY A 80 11.29 -12.48 -13.74
N ILE A 81 10.11 -11.89 -13.48
CA ILE A 81 8.85 -12.57 -13.14
C ILE A 81 7.73 -12.28 -14.15
N ALA A 82 8.11 -11.99 -15.40
CA ALA A 82 7.17 -11.61 -16.45
C ALA A 82 6.13 -12.72 -16.77
N ASP A 83 6.43 -13.97 -16.44
CA ASP A 83 5.57 -15.15 -16.62
C ASP A 83 4.56 -15.35 -15.48
N ARG A 84 4.70 -14.63 -14.36
CA ARG A 84 3.77 -14.69 -13.21
C ARG A 84 2.44 -14.01 -13.57
N ASN A 85 1.43 -14.84 -13.84
CA ASN A 85 0.06 -14.41 -14.13
C ASN A 85 -0.80 -14.22 -12.86
N ASP A 86 -0.31 -14.64 -11.71
CA ASP A 86 -0.94 -14.41 -10.41
C ASP A 86 -0.72 -12.98 -9.88
N ILE A 87 0.32 -12.29 -10.36
CA ILE A 87 0.60 -10.87 -10.04
C ILE A 87 -0.11 -9.97 -11.06
N GLN A 88 -1.23 -9.39 -10.65
CA GLN A 88 -2.15 -8.64 -11.53
C GLN A 88 -2.19 -7.14 -11.25
N CYS A 89 -1.83 -6.72 -10.04
CA CYS A 89 -1.89 -5.33 -9.60
C CYS A 89 -0.56 -4.88 -8.95
N ILE A 90 -0.40 -3.58 -8.74
CA ILE A 90 0.76 -3.01 -8.04
C ILE A 90 0.89 -3.53 -6.58
N PRO A 91 -0.19 -3.64 -5.78
CA PRO A 91 -0.08 -4.24 -4.45
C PRO A 91 0.42 -5.69 -4.48
N ASP A 92 0.00 -6.48 -5.47
CA ASP A 92 0.49 -7.86 -5.65
C ASP A 92 2.01 -7.88 -5.87
N LEU A 93 2.50 -6.97 -6.73
CA LEU A 93 3.93 -6.83 -7.00
C LEU A 93 4.70 -6.41 -5.74
N ILE A 94 4.16 -5.49 -4.94
CA ILE A 94 4.78 -5.04 -3.68
C ILE A 94 4.80 -6.18 -2.66
N ASP A 95 3.69 -6.90 -2.50
CA ASP A 95 3.63 -8.04 -1.60
C ASP A 95 4.60 -9.14 -2.07
N PHE A 96 4.83 -9.31 -3.38
CA PHE A 96 5.83 -10.24 -3.92
C PHE A 96 7.26 -9.80 -3.58
N ASP A 97 7.58 -8.53 -3.83
CA ASP A 97 8.89 -7.93 -3.53
C ASP A 97 9.23 -8.00 -2.03
N GLU A 98 8.22 -7.84 -1.17
CA GLU A 98 8.36 -7.93 0.29
C GLU A 98 8.29 -9.36 0.84
N GLY A 99 8.12 -10.38 -0.02
CA GLY A 99 8.00 -11.79 0.40
C GLY A 99 6.73 -12.11 1.19
N ARG A 100 5.70 -11.27 1.06
CA ARG A 100 4.37 -11.43 1.67
C ARG A 100 3.35 -12.04 0.71
N PHE A 101 3.70 -12.20 -0.56
CA PHE A 101 2.81 -12.77 -1.56
C PHE A 101 2.60 -14.26 -1.27
N PRO A 102 1.33 -14.71 -1.19
CA PRO A 102 1.07 -16.13 -1.03
C PRO A 102 1.64 -16.85 -2.25
N GLU A 103 2.61 -17.74 -2.06
CA GLU A 103 3.03 -18.66 -3.11
C GLU A 103 1.77 -19.38 -3.57
N ALA A 104 1.41 -19.21 -4.85
CA ALA A 104 0.31 -19.94 -5.45
C ALA A 104 0.54 -21.41 -5.12
N SER A 105 -0.31 -21.95 -4.26
CA SER A 105 -0.18 -23.29 -3.71
C SER A 105 0.08 -24.25 -4.86
N LYS A 106 1.32 -24.73 -4.99
CA LYS A 106 1.65 -25.85 -5.87
C LYS A 106 0.84 -27.02 -5.37
N THR A 107 -0.34 -27.23 -5.96
CA THR A 107 -1.12 -28.43 -5.76
C THR A 107 -0.85 -29.30 -7.00
N PRO A 108 -0.44 -30.56 -6.79
CA PRO A 108 0.06 -31.45 -7.84
C PRO A 108 -0.96 -31.80 -8.92
#